data_AF-A0AAD8SMJ3-F1
#
_entry.id   AF-A0AAD8SMJ3-F1
#
_cell.length_a   1.000
_cell.length_b   1.000
_cell.length_c   1.000
_cell.angle_alpha   90.00
_cell.angle_beta   90.00
_cell.angle_gamma   90.00
#
_symmetry.space_group_name_H-M   'P 1'
#
loop_
_entity.id
_entity.type
_entity.pdbx_description
1 polymer ?
#
loop_
_entity_poly.entity_id
_entity_poly.type
_entity_poly.pdbx_seq_one_letter_code
_entity_poly.pdbx_strand_id
1 'polypeptide(L)'
;MPPPAPSKKPPSAPKKASSRKGAEITAEQLSGAVQAAVTPAASSQSLTLHAGRAAVAVREKVSAQIGRIIELNRGEANMGTLQRYVDEWNTSNMTEATLGMGKDGKVVLDTCGPRNTVQHLARLKRAVREFDNSWHDINKNVLAQRSETTNLKEQLVQAGLQHAGALKEAIAAGEAKVEEAKEQLAEAQDQLRQELEEERKLRKLENERNDKLLLVQASVGQLIKELDEKAQKIFPNSQVRAEAAVAKVRVENPASDASPPWTTEDYLTALSSRITHMKIIDRHLPHLPDAAIKVFKCLWPEDPIPDNVSSLADRLLDAGKRLSEWRHSAAQAGADTALRFVCSWYESLDLSTLNTMRADAPTDIDPAKTAARRDRAYRIACYASTSTFIPPPTDVEDELTDDEEEAEDGEEEEAEGDAPEETAAGNNETVTTEQAPESSSPLYE
;
A
#
# COMPACT_ATOMS: atom_id res chain seq x y z
N MET A 1 -31.40 32.27 -26.24
CA MET A 1 -30.64 32.84 -25.11
C MET A 1 -31.43 32.65 -23.82
N PRO A 2 -31.04 31.68 -22.98
CA PRO A 2 -31.20 31.73 -21.53
C PRO A 2 -29.83 32.00 -20.85
N PRO A 3 -29.78 32.43 -19.57
CA PRO A 3 -28.51 32.76 -18.91
C PRO A 3 -27.74 31.50 -18.50
N PRO A 4 -26.39 31.54 -18.48
CA PRO A 4 -25.58 30.43 -17.98
C PRO A 4 -25.54 30.40 -16.45
N ALA A 5 -25.61 29.20 -15.89
CA ALA A 5 -25.47 28.93 -14.47
C ALA A 5 -24.02 29.19 -13.97
N PRO A 6 -23.84 29.56 -12.69
CA PRO A 6 -22.52 29.87 -12.14
C PRO A 6 -21.66 28.61 -11.93
N SER A 7 -20.42 28.69 -12.39
CA SER A 7 -19.35 27.70 -12.25
C SER A 7 -19.01 27.43 -10.78
N LYS A 8 -19.05 26.15 -10.38
CA LYS A 8 -18.56 25.67 -9.08
C LYS A 8 -17.05 25.82 -8.98
N LYS A 9 -16.62 26.51 -7.92
CA LYS A 9 -15.24 26.62 -7.44
C LYS A 9 -14.81 25.28 -6.83
N PRO A 10 -13.60 24.76 -7.09
CA PRO A 10 -13.12 23.54 -6.44
C PRO A 10 -12.72 23.81 -4.98
N PRO A 11 -12.89 22.83 -4.07
CA PRO A 11 -12.47 22.98 -2.68
C PRO A 11 -10.94 22.93 -2.58
N SER A 12 -10.41 23.89 -1.82
CA SER A 12 -9.01 24.01 -1.43
C SER A 12 -8.53 22.81 -0.61
N ALA A 13 -7.33 22.34 -0.94
CA ALA A 13 -6.60 21.30 -0.22
C ALA A 13 -6.44 21.59 1.29
N PRO A 14 -6.46 20.57 2.16
CA PRO A 14 -6.16 20.74 3.56
C PRO A 14 -4.65 20.95 3.77
N LYS A 15 -4.33 21.98 4.56
CA LYS A 15 -2.98 22.29 5.04
C LYS A 15 -2.47 21.14 5.92
N LYS A 16 -1.26 20.66 5.60
CA LYS A 16 -0.42 19.82 6.46
C LYS A 16 -0.26 20.46 7.84
N ALA A 17 -0.76 19.79 8.87
CA ALA A 17 -0.37 20.04 10.25
C ALA A 17 0.57 18.90 10.70
N SER A 18 1.81 19.31 10.98
CA SER A 18 2.84 18.69 11.82
C SER A 18 2.50 17.33 12.46
N SER A 19 3.14 16.29 11.94
CA SER A 19 3.40 15.03 12.66
C SER A 19 4.14 15.32 13.97
N ARG A 20 3.48 15.11 15.11
CA ARG A 20 4.15 14.92 16.40
C ARG A 20 3.92 13.47 16.80
N LYS A 21 4.99 12.70 16.70
CA LYS A 21 5.14 11.29 17.08
C LYS A 21 4.71 11.13 18.55
N GLY A 22 3.48 10.67 18.79
CA GLY A 22 3.03 10.24 20.11
C GLY A 22 3.64 8.87 20.39
N ALA A 23 4.40 8.76 21.47
CA ALA A 23 4.83 7.48 21.99
C ALA A 23 3.59 6.70 22.46
N GLU A 24 3.39 5.50 21.91
CA GLU A 24 2.47 4.51 22.47
C GLU A 24 2.93 4.16 23.88
N ILE A 25 2.17 4.64 24.87
CA ILE A 25 2.30 4.21 26.26
C ILE A 25 1.54 2.89 26.36
N THR A 26 2.27 1.78 26.38
CA THR A 26 1.69 0.46 26.56
C THR A 26 1.10 0.31 27.96
N ALA A 27 0.10 -0.57 28.10
CA ALA A 27 -0.59 -0.83 29.37
C ALA A 27 0.36 -1.23 30.52
N GLU A 28 1.57 -1.70 30.22
CA GLU A 28 2.63 -1.98 31.19
C GLU A 28 3.28 -0.72 31.77
N GLN A 29 3.34 0.39 31.02
CA GLN A 29 3.85 1.67 31.52
C GLN A 29 2.83 2.39 32.43
N LEU A 30 1.54 2.18 32.22
CA LEU A 30 0.49 2.65 33.14
C LEU A 30 0.40 1.79 34.41
N SER A 31 0.73 0.50 34.32
CA SER A 31 0.81 -0.40 35.49
C SER A 31 1.97 -0.02 36.43
N GLY A 32 3.12 0.38 35.88
CA GLY A 32 4.25 0.88 36.67
C GLY A 32 3.99 2.22 37.40
N ALA A 33 3.17 3.11 36.82
CA ALA A 33 2.84 4.39 37.44
C ALA A 33 1.82 4.27 38.59
N VAL A 34 0.93 3.27 38.53
CA VAL A 34 -0.08 3.02 39.57
C VAL A 34 0.51 2.20 40.74
N GLN A 35 1.50 1.33 40.49
CA GLN A 35 2.24 0.63 41.56
C GLN A 35 3.25 1.52 42.31
N ALA A 36 3.64 2.68 41.75
CA ALA A 36 4.46 3.66 42.46
C ALA A 36 3.69 4.52 43.49
N ALA A 37 2.35 4.46 43.49
CA ALA A 37 1.51 5.25 44.42
C ALA A 37 1.13 4.50 45.71
N VAL A 38 1.43 3.20 45.81
CA VAL A 38 1.05 2.35 46.96
C VAL A 38 2.24 1.49 47.41
N THR A 39 3.29 2.12 47.93
CA THR A 39 4.15 1.57 49.00
C THR A 39 5.10 2.68 49.50
N PRO A 40 5.31 2.82 50.82
CA PRO A 40 6.04 3.95 51.39
C PRO A 40 7.55 3.66 51.41
N ALA A 41 8.29 4.21 50.46
CA ALA A 41 9.75 4.13 50.47
C ALA A 41 10.36 5.37 51.12
N ALA A 42 11.05 5.11 52.22
CA ALA A 42 11.96 6.00 52.90
C ALA A 42 13.08 6.48 51.96
N SER A 43 13.31 7.79 51.91
CA SER A 43 14.62 8.42 52.13
C SER A 43 14.64 9.83 51.54
N SER A 44 15.15 10.77 52.33
CA SER A 44 15.70 12.08 51.90
C SER A 44 14.67 13.07 51.35
N GLN A 45 14.48 14.28 51.87
CA GLN A 45 15.42 15.23 52.46
C GLN A 45 14.61 16.09 53.47
N SER A 46 14.80 15.97 54.78
CA SER A 46 16.03 16.23 55.54
C SER A 46 16.55 17.66 55.43
N LEU A 47 15.68 18.68 55.45
CA LEU A 47 16.10 20.08 55.70
C LEU A 47 15.11 20.92 56.54
N THR A 48 13.96 20.37 56.95
CA THR A 48 12.94 21.10 57.74
C THR A 48 12.61 20.46 59.09
N LEU A 49 13.34 19.42 59.51
CA LEU A 49 13.17 18.75 60.81
C LEU A 49 14.27 19.06 61.84
N HIS A 50 15.37 19.71 61.44
CA HIS A 50 16.44 20.13 62.36
C HIS A 50 16.15 21.46 63.06
N ALA A 51 15.38 22.37 62.45
CA ALA A 51 14.94 23.60 63.12
C ALA A 51 13.89 23.30 64.21
N GLY A 52 12.98 22.36 63.96
CA GLY A 52 11.96 21.92 64.93
C GLY A 52 12.55 21.13 66.10
N ARG A 53 13.49 20.20 65.85
CA ARG A 53 14.14 19.44 66.94
C ARG A 53 15.19 20.25 67.71
N ALA A 54 15.88 21.22 67.09
CA ALA A 54 16.72 22.16 67.82
C ALA A 54 15.87 23.11 68.67
N ALA A 55 14.72 23.58 68.18
CA ALA A 55 13.78 24.38 68.97
C ALA A 55 13.17 23.59 70.13
N VAL A 56 12.86 22.29 69.94
CA VAL A 56 12.36 21.43 71.03
C VAL A 56 13.46 21.06 72.02
N ALA A 57 14.69 20.78 71.60
CA ALA A 57 15.82 20.49 72.50
C ALA A 57 16.32 21.74 73.25
N VAL A 58 16.26 22.92 72.64
CA VAL A 58 16.49 24.21 73.31
C VAL A 58 15.32 24.52 74.25
N ARG A 59 14.06 24.25 73.86
CA ARG A 59 12.90 24.41 74.74
C ARG A 59 12.93 23.45 75.92
N GLU A 60 13.41 22.21 75.77
CA GLU A 60 13.59 21.25 76.86
C GLU A 60 14.75 21.62 77.79
N LYS A 61 15.89 22.09 77.26
CA LYS A 61 17.01 22.58 78.10
C LYS A 61 16.66 23.87 78.83
N VAL A 62 15.93 24.77 78.19
CA VAL A 62 15.44 26.03 78.78
C VAL A 62 14.28 25.75 79.74
N SER A 63 13.38 24.81 79.47
CA SER A 63 12.33 24.39 80.42
C SER A 63 12.90 23.59 81.59
N ALA A 64 14.00 22.84 81.41
CA ALA A 64 14.70 22.19 82.50
C ALA A 64 15.52 23.18 83.36
N GLN A 65 16.09 24.23 82.76
CA GLN A 65 16.73 25.32 83.51
C GLN A 65 15.71 26.22 84.22
N ILE A 66 14.59 26.56 83.57
CA ILE A 66 13.48 27.29 84.19
C ILE A 66 12.76 26.42 85.22
N GLY A 67 12.64 25.11 84.97
CA GLY A 67 12.18 24.11 85.93
C GLY A 67 13.05 24.06 87.19
N ARG A 68 14.39 24.04 87.03
CA ARG A 68 15.33 24.16 88.17
C ARG A 68 15.25 25.51 88.89
N ILE A 69 15.05 26.61 88.17
CA ILE A 69 14.89 27.95 88.77
C ILE A 69 13.54 28.09 89.49
N ILE A 70 12.50 27.40 89.02
CA ILE A 70 11.18 27.33 89.67
C ILE A 70 11.20 26.33 90.85
N GLU A 71 11.93 25.21 90.78
CA GLU A 71 12.16 24.30 91.90
C GLU A 71 13.05 24.93 92.99
N LEU A 72 14.05 25.73 92.61
CA LEU A 72 14.82 26.57 93.55
C LEU A 72 13.99 27.70 94.17
N ASN A 73 12.86 28.08 93.57
CA ASN A 73 11.91 29.07 94.11
C ASN A 73 10.67 28.45 94.80
N ARG A 74 10.37 27.16 94.58
CA ARG A 74 9.24 26.43 95.19
C ARG A 74 9.65 25.52 96.34
N GLY A 75 10.90 25.06 96.38
CA GLY A 75 11.48 24.51 97.60
C GLY A 75 11.91 25.69 98.45
N GLU A 76 11.21 25.93 99.57
CA GLU A 76 11.51 26.87 100.64
C GLU A 76 12.99 27.27 100.70
N ALA A 77 13.37 28.28 99.90
CA ALA A 77 14.64 28.95 100.00
C ALA A 77 14.55 29.78 101.28
N ASN A 78 14.81 29.06 102.37
CA ASN A 78 14.84 29.50 103.74
C ASN A 78 15.60 30.82 103.83
N MET A 79 14.88 31.95 103.86
CA MET A 79 15.41 33.22 104.33
C MET A 79 16.01 33.07 105.75
N GLY A 80 15.70 31.98 106.46
CA GLY A 80 16.39 31.52 107.66
C GLY A 80 17.87 31.16 107.48
N THR A 81 18.35 30.77 106.29
CA THR A 81 19.80 30.57 106.05
C THR A 81 20.55 31.88 105.85
N LEU A 82 19.91 32.91 105.27
CA LEU A 82 20.45 34.27 105.26
C LEU A 82 20.43 34.89 106.67
N GLN A 83 19.37 34.64 107.45
CA GLN A 83 19.30 35.06 108.86
C GLN A 83 20.38 34.38 109.72
N ARG A 84 20.62 33.07 109.50
CA ARG A 84 21.70 32.32 110.17
C ARG A 84 23.09 32.85 109.79
N TYR A 85 23.32 33.22 108.52
CA TYR A 85 24.56 33.88 108.09
C TYR A 85 24.74 35.26 108.73
N VAL A 86 23.66 36.02 108.96
CA VAL A 86 23.71 37.33 109.62
C VAL A 86 23.95 37.20 111.13
N ASP A 87 23.37 36.20 111.78
CA ASP A 87 23.58 35.93 113.22
C ASP A 87 24.97 35.32 113.51
N GLU A 88 25.48 34.47 112.61
CA GLU A 88 26.83 33.91 112.64
C GLU A 88 27.90 34.98 112.33
N TRP A 89 27.59 35.96 111.47
CA TRP A 89 28.43 37.14 111.23
C TRP A 89 28.49 38.08 112.45
N ASN A 90 27.39 38.25 113.19
CA ASN A 90 27.33 39.12 114.36
C ASN A 90 27.93 38.51 115.64
N THR A 91 28.08 37.18 115.70
CA THR A 91 28.66 36.45 116.85
C THR A 91 30.09 35.97 116.61
N SER A 92 30.60 36.04 115.38
CA SER A 92 31.99 35.73 115.06
C SER A 92 32.94 36.79 115.61
N ASN A 93 33.76 36.39 116.58
CA ASN A 93 34.81 37.20 117.18
C ASN A 93 35.91 37.49 116.13
N MET A 94 35.77 38.60 115.39
CA MET A 94 36.64 39.01 114.28
C MET A 94 38.03 39.53 114.73
N THR A 95 38.59 39.02 115.82
CA THR A 95 39.92 39.42 116.34
C THR A 95 41.09 38.57 115.78
N GLU A 96 40.82 37.47 115.08
CA GLU A 96 41.86 36.61 114.46
C GLU A 96 41.54 36.30 112.98
N ALA A 97 41.70 37.29 112.08
CA ALA A 97 41.85 37.03 110.63
C ALA A 97 42.33 38.28 109.87
N THR A 98 43.55 38.77 110.12
CA THR A 98 44.29 39.65 109.20
C THR A 98 45.49 38.90 108.64
N LEU A 99 45.24 38.02 107.68
CA LEU A 99 46.29 37.38 106.87
C LEU A 99 45.89 37.45 105.40
N GLY A 100 46.43 38.46 104.70
CA GLY A 100 46.35 38.56 103.25
C GLY A 100 47.48 37.76 102.61
N MET A 101 47.16 36.98 101.57
CA MET A 101 48.19 36.39 100.71
C MET A 101 48.68 37.43 99.70
N GLY A 102 49.96 37.79 99.77
CA GLY A 102 50.62 38.55 98.71
C GLY A 102 50.68 37.74 97.41
N LYS A 103 50.89 38.41 96.28
CA LYS A 103 50.98 37.79 94.94
C LYS A 103 52.07 36.70 94.80
N ASP A 104 52.91 36.58 95.82
CA ASP A 104 54.07 35.71 95.93
C ASP A 104 53.78 34.48 96.81
N GLY A 105 52.53 34.27 97.25
CA GLY A 105 52.10 33.15 98.08
C GLY A 105 52.63 33.15 99.51
N LYS A 106 53.32 34.22 99.92
CA LYS A 106 53.75 34.43 101.31
C LYS A 106 52.72 35.28 102.06
N VAL A 107 52.50 34.89 103.32
CA VAL A 107 51.56 35.55 104.23
C VAL A 107 52.17 36.90 104.64
N VAL A 108 51.55 37.98 104.18
CA VAL A 108 51.96 39.35 104.52
C VAL A 108 50.92 39.93 105.48
N LEU A 109 51.40 40.50 106.58
CA LEU A 109 50.60 41.33 107.49
C LEU A 109 50.08 42.53 106.68
N ASP A 110 48.81 42.50 106.29
CA ASP A 110 48.15 43.60 105.59
C ASP A 110 48.01 44.77 106.57
N THR A 111 48.88 45.77 106.43
CA THR A 111 48.92 46.99 107.24
C THR A 111 47.80 47.97 106.89
N CYS A 112 46.84 47.58 106.04
CA CYS A 112 45.62 48.34 105.78
C CYS A 112 44.53 47.87 106.75
N GLY A 113 44.39 48.59 107.88
CA GLY A 113 43.45 48.30 108.97
C GLY A 113 41.98 48.07 108.58
N PRO A 114 41.14 47.65 109.55
CA PRO A 114 39.79 47.15 109.33
C PRO A 114 38.96 48.07 108.43
N ARG A 115 38.61 47.58 107.25
CA ARG A 115 37.80 48.31 106.26
C ARG A 115 36.39 48.52 106.79
N ASN A 116 35.96 49.77 106.75
CA ASN A 116 34.69 50.27 107.27
C ASN A 116 33.46 49.52 106.68
N THR A 117 32.58 49.05 107.57
CA THR A 117 31.26 48.40 107.33
C THR A 117 30.38 49.08 106.28
N VAL A 118 30.55 50.38 106.04
CA VAL A 118 29.87 51.17 105.00
C VAL A 118 30.13 50.63 103.58
N GLN A 119 31.32 50.07 103.30
CA GLN A 119 31.62 49.54 101.96
C GLN A 119 30.89 48.23 101.64
N HIS A 120 30.64 47.39 102.65
CA HIS A 120 29.85 46.16 102.50
C HIS A 120 28.37 46.47 102.24
N LEU A 121 27.82 47.45 102.96
CA LEU A 121 26.43 47.90 102.79
C LEU A 121 26.18 48.49 101.39
N ALA A 122 27.16 49.22 100.85
CA ALA A 122 27.07 49.79 99.50
C ALA A 122 27.04 48.72 98.39
N ARG A 123 27.78 47.60 98.56
CA ARG A 123 27.75 46.47 97.63
C ARG A 123 26.43 45.70 97.71
N LEU A 124 25.89 45.47 98.90
CA LEU A 124 24.59 44.83 99.08
C LEU A 124 23.46 45.65 98.43
N LYS A 125 23.45 46.98 98.63
CA LYS A 125 22.49 47.88 97.96
C LYS A 125 22.61 47.90 96.44
N ARG A 126 23.77 47.54 95.88
CA ARG A 126 23.95 47.41 94.43
C ARG A 126 23.41 46.06 93.95
N ALA A 127 23.76 44.96 94.63
CA ALA A 127 23.28 43.63 94.30
C ALA A 127 21.74 43.50 94.37
N VAL A 128 21.10 44.12 95.39
CA VAL A 128 19.63 44.13 95.49
C VAL A 128 19.00 44.91 94.33
N ARG A 129 19.59 46.02 93.90
CA ARG A 129 19.11 46.77 92.72
C ARG A 129 19.31 46.00 91.42
N GLU A 130 20.43 45.31 91.27
CA GLU A 130 20.68 44.46 90.09
C GLU A 130 19.71 43.29 90.03
N PHE A 131 19.40 42.68 91.17
CA PHE A 131 18.38 41.62 91.27
C PHE A 131 16.97 42.15 90.92
N ASP A 132 16.59 43.30 91.48
CA ASP A 132 15.27 43.89 91.24
C ASP A 132 15.07 44.28 89.75
N ASN A 133 16.11 44.85 89.12
CA ASN A 133 16.13 45.11 87.69
C ASN A 133 16.04 43.80 86.87
N SER A 134 16.81 42.77 87.23
CA SER A 134 16.77 41.48 86.55
C SER A 134 15.40 40.80 86.70
N TRP A 135 14.75 40.92 87.86
CA TRP A 135 13.42 40.37 88.10
C TRP A 135 12.36 41.09 87.26
N HIS A 136 12.44 42.42 87.18
CA HIS A 136 11.56 43.21 86.32
C HIS A 136 11.73 42.86 84.83
N ASP A 137 12.96 42.67 84.36
CA ASP A 137 13.24 42.28 82.97
C ASP A 137 12.72 40.87 82.66
N ILE A 138 12.87 39.92 83.58
CA ILE A 138 12.32 38.57 83.44
C ILE A 138 10.79 38.61 83.38
N ASN A 139 10.13 39.34 84.28
CA ASN A 139 8.67 39.47 84.26
C ASN A 139 8.15 40.14 82.99
N LYS A 140 8.86 41.15 82.48
CA LYS A 140 8.52 41.79 81.20
C LYS A 140 8.64 40.81 80.03
N ASN A 141 9.69 39.99 80.01
CA ASN A 141 9.87 38.95 78.99
C ASN A 141 8.81 37.85 79.07
N VAL A 142 8.39 37.44 80.27
CA VAL A 142 7.30 36.46 80.45
C VAL A 142 5.98 37.01 79.95
N LEU A 143 5.69 38.29 80.19
CA LEU A 143 4.49 38.96 79.67
C LEU A 143 4.54 39.07 78.13
N ALA A 144 5.69 39.43 77.57
CA ALA A 144 5.90 39.45 76.11
C ALA A 144 5.68 38.06 75.49
N GLN A 145 6.27 37.02 76.06
CA GLN A 145 6.05 35.64 75.61
C GLN A 145 4.59 35.21 75.73
N ARG A 146 3.87 35.60 76.80
CA ARG A 146 2.44 35.32 76.91
C ARG A 146 1.65 35.97 75.77
N SER A 147 1.92 37.24 75.47
CA SER A 147 1.26 37.92 74.34
C SER A 147 1.59 37.31 72.98
N GLU A 148 2.83 36.85 72.77
CA GLU A 148 3.21 36.13 71.55
C GLU A 148 2.50 34.78 71.46
N THR A 149 2.42 34.02 72.57
CA THR A 149 1.73 32.73 72.57
C THR A 149 0.23 32.85 72.35
N THR A 150 -0.42 33.91 72.82
CA THR A 150 -1.84 34.16 72.52
C THR A 150 -2.04 34.53 71.06
N ASN A 151 -1.18 35.39 70.50
CA ASN A 151 -1.23 35.75 69.09
C ASN A 151 -1.01 34.53 68.17
N LEU A 152 -0.01 33.69 68.47
CA LEU A 152 0.22 32.45 67.72
C LEU A 152 -0.95 31.47 67.81
N LYS A 153 -1.63 31.39 68.96
CA LYS A 153 -2.83 30.56 69.11
C LYS A 153 -3.99 31.09 68.27
N GLU A 154 -4.22 32.40 68.28
CA GLU A 154 -5.24 33.04 67.45
C GLU A 154 -4.96 32.83 65.96
N GLN A 155 -3.70 33.02 65.52
CA GLN A 155 -3.27 32.74 64.15
C GLN A 155 -3.48 31.28 63.76
N LEU A 156 -3.17 30.33 64.66
CA LEU A 156 -3.36 28.91 64.39
C LEU A 156 -4.85 28.54 64.25
N VAL A 157 -5.71 29.10 65.10
CA VAL A 157 -7.17 28.91 65.02
C VAL A 157 -7.71 29.52 63.73
N GLN A 158 -7.27 30.72 63.37
CA GLN A 158 -7.67 31.40 62.14
C GLN A 158 -7.21 30.64 60.90
N ALA A 159 -5.97 30.17 60.86
CA ALA A 159 -5.46 29.32 59.78
C ALA A 159 -6.22 27.99 59.69
N GLY A 160 -6.55 27.38 60.83
CA GLY A 160 -7.35 26.16 60.89
C GLY A 160 -8.75 26.34 60.29
N LEU A 161 -9.41 27.47 60.59
CA LEU A 161 -10.71 27.81 60.01
C LEU A 161 -10.63 28.07 58.50
N GLN A 162 -9.59 28.79 58.04
CA GLN A 162 -9.37 29.04 56.61
C GLN A 162 -9.10 27.75 55.85
N HIS A 163 -8.25 26.86 56.38
CA HIS A 163 -7.98 25.57 55.78
C HIS A 163 -9.21 24.67 55.75
N ALA A 164 -10.01 24.64 56.82
CA ALA A 164 -11.24 23.88 56.86
C ALA A 164 -12.28 24.41 55.85
N GLY A 165 -12.35 25.74 55.66
CA GLY A 165 -13.17 26.37 54.62
C GLY A 165 -12.71 25.98 53.22
N ALA A 166 -11.43 26.14 52.93
CA ALA A 166 -10.84 25.79 51.64
C ALA A 166 -10.99 24.30 51.30
N LEU A 167 -10.89 23.41 52.30
CA LEU A 167 -11.12 21.97 52.11
C LEU A 167 -12.58 21.68 51.78
N LYS A 168 -13.54 22.33 52.45
CA LYS A 168 -14.97 22.15 52.13
C LYS A 168 -15.29 22.64 50.72
N GLU A 169 -14.76 23.79 50.32
CA GLU A 169 -14.92 24.32 48.96
C GLU A 169 -14.28 23.39 47.91
N ALA A 170 -13.09 22.85 48.19
CA ALA A 170 -12.43 21.90 47.30
C ALA A 170 -13.21 20.58 47.17
N ILE A 171 -13.81 20.08 48.25
CA ILE A 171 -14.67 18.89 48.22
C ILE A 171 -15.92 19.17 47.38
N ALA A 172 -16.63 20.28 47.63
CA ALA A 172 -17.82 20.64 46.87
C ALA A 172 -17.51 20.85 45.37
N ALA A 173 -16.38 21.48 45.04
CA ALA A 173 -15.92 21.64 43.67
C ALA A 173 -15.53 20.30 43.02
N GLY A 174 -14.97 19.37 43.80
CA GLY A 174 -14.67 18.01 43.36
C GLY A 174 -15.93 17.21 43.06
N GLU A 175 -16.91 17.23 43.96
CA GLU A 175 -18.21 16.56 43.79
C GLU A 175 -18.96 17.09 42.56
N ALA A 176 -18.99 18.41 42.35
CA ALA A 176 -19.59 19.02 41.16
C ALA A 176 -18.94 18.53 39.85
N LYS A 177 -17.60 18.43 39.82
CA LYS A 177 -16.88 17.89 38.65
C LYS A 177 -17.14 16.41 38.42
N VAL A 178 -17.35 15.64 39.49
CA VAL A 178 -17.68 14.22 39.38
C VAL A 178 -19.08 14.03 38.79
N GLU A 179 -20.07 14.84 39.21
CA GLU A 179 -21.42 14.79 38.63
C GLU A 179 -21.41 15.24 37.16
N GLU A 180 -20.68 16.31 36.82
CA GLU A 180 -20.50 16.74 35.42
C GLU A 180 -19.85 15.62 34.57
N ALA A 181 -18.82 14.94 35.09
CA ALA A 181 -18.18 13.84 34.38
C ALA A 181 -19.11 12.62 34.21
N LYS A 182 -20.01 12.36 35.17
CA LYS A 182 -21.02 11.29 35.04
C LYS A 182 -22.05 11.62 33.97
N GLU A 183 -22.50 12.87 33.90
CA GLU A 183 -23.43 13.33 32.87
C GLU A 183 -22.80 13.21 31.47
N GLN A 184 -21.57 13.71 31.31
CA GLN A 184 -20.81 13.56 30.06
C GLN A 184 -20.61 12.09 29.65
N LEU A 185 -20.35 11.20 30.62
CA LEU A 185 -20.21 9.76 30.35
C LEU A 185 -21.53 9.14 29.89
N ALA A 186 -22.65 9.53 30.51
CA ALA A 186 -23.98 9.05 30.12
C ALA A 186 -24.34 9.52 28.71
N GLU A 187 -24.10 10.79 28.39
CA GLU A 187 -24.31 11.34 27.04
C GLU A 187 -23.45 10.62 26.00
N ALA A 188 -22.15 10.41 26.29
CA ALA A 188 -21.26 9.69 25.39
C ALA A 188 -21.68 8.22 25.17
N GLN A 189 -22.20 7.57 26.21
CA GLN A 189 -22.71 6.20 26.12
C GLN A 189 -23.97 6.13 25.25
N ASP A 190 -24.86 7.10 25.34
CA ASP A 190 -26.07 7.15 24.51
C ASP A 190 -25.74 7.52 23.06
N GLN A 191 -24.76 8.42 22.81
CA GLN A 191 -24.23 8.68 21.47
C GLN A 191 -23.65 7.41 20.83
N LEU A 192 -22.82 6.66 21.57
CA LEU A 192 -22.24 5.42 21.07
C LEU A 192 -23.31 4.36 20.73
N ARG A 193 -24.39 4.29 21.52
CA ARG A 193 -25.53 3.40 21.21
C ARG A 193 -26.23 3.81 19.92
N GLN A 194 -26.46 5.10 19.71
CA GLN A 194 -27.06 5.61 18.48
C GLN A 194 -26.19 5.31 17.26
N GLU A 195 -24.88 5.60 17.34
CA GLU A 195 -23.93 5.31 16.25
C GLU A 195 -23.88 3.81 15.91
N LEU A 196 -23.91 2.94 16.92
CA LEU A 196 -23.91 1.49 16.72
C LEU A 196 -25.21 1.01 16.05
N GLU A 197 -26.35 1.60 16.39
CA GLU A 197 -27.62 1.32 15.69
C GLU A 197 -27.61 1.79 14.23
N GLU A 198 -27.02 2.96 13.95
CA GLU A 198 -26.84 3.46 12.58
C GLU A 198 -25.90 2.57 11.77
N GLU A 199 -24.77 2.14 12.34
CA GLU A 199 -23.85 1.22 11.68
C GLU A 199 -24.53 -0.12 11.37
N ARG A 200 -25.33 -0.65 12.29
CA ARG A 200 -26.13 -1.85 12.04
C ARG A 200 -27.13 -1.67 10.90
N LYS A 201 -27.77 -0.50 10.78
CA LYS A 201 -28.67 -0.17 9.65
C LYS A 201 -27.89 -0.10 8.35
N LEU A 202 -26.72 0.55 8.34
CA LEU A 202 -25.86 0.64 7.16
C LEU A 202 -25.37 -0.73 6.68
N ARG A 203 -24.91 -1.60 7.59
CA ARG A 203 -24.51 -2.97 7.25
C ARG A 203 -25.65 -3.79 6.65
N LYS A 204 -26.88 -3.62 7.14
CA LYS A 204 -28.06 -4.28 6.53
C LYS A 204 -28.29 -3.81 5.11
N LEU A 205 -28.25 -2.50 4.87
CA LEU A 205 -28.40 -1.93 3.52
C LEU A 205 -27.27 -2.37 2.58
N GLU A 206 -26.05 -2.47 3.07
CA GLU A 206 -24.91 -2.98 2.30
C GLU A 206 -25.10 -4.45 1.91
N ASN A 207 -25.54 -5.30 2.84
CA ASN A 207 -25.86 -6.69 2.55
C ASN A 207 -26.98 -6.80 1.51
N GLU A 208 -28.08 -6.05 1.67
CA GLU A 208 -29.17 -6.03 0.68
C GLU A 208 -28.69 -5.56 -0.71
N ARG A 209 -27.77 -4.58 -0.76
CA ARG A 209 -27.16 -4.14 -2.01
C ARG A 209 -26.29 -5.24 -2.62
N ASN A 210 -25.50 -5.93 -1.82
CA ASN A 210 -24.63 -7.01 -2.28
C ASN A 210 -25.46 -8.20 -2.80
N ASP A 211 -26.56 -8.54 -2.14
CA ASP A 211 -27.51 -9.57 -2.60
C ASP A 211 -28.13 -9.18 -3.97
N LYS A 212 -28.52 -7.91 -4.13
CA LYS A 212 -29.02 -7.39 -5.42
C LYS A 212 -27.95 -7.44 -6.51
N LEU A 213 -26.70 -7.09 -6.19
CA LEU A 213 -25.58 -7.15 -7.14
C LEU A 213 -25.29 -8.58 -7.57
N LEU A 214 -25.35 -9.54 -6.64
CA LEU A 214 -25.17 -10.96 -6.93
C LEU A 214 -26.28 -11.48 -7.85
N LEU A 215 -27.53 -11.06 -7.63
CA LEU A 215 -28.64 -11.38 -8.52
C LEU A 215 -28.44 -10.82 -9.94
N VAL A 216 -28.00 -9.57 -10.05
CA VAL A 216 -27.70 -8.94 -11.35
C VAL A 216 -26.54 -9.65 -12.04
N GLN A 217 -25.49 -10.01 -11.32
CA GLN A 217 -24.35 -10.75 -11.87
C GLN A 217 -24.77 -12.12 -12.42
N ALA A 218 -25.62 -12.86 -11.69
CA ALA A 218 -26.18 -14.11 -12.17
C ALA A 218 -27.04 -13.92 -13.43
N SER A 219 -27.88 -12.88 -13.46
CA SER A 219 -28.71 -12.54 -14.62
C SER A 219 -27.87 -12.19 -15.85
N VAL A 220 -26.81 -11.39 -15.69
CA VAL A 220 -25.88 -11.05 -16.78
C VAL A 220 -25.14 -12.29 -17.28
N GLY A 221 -24.68 -13.16 -16.38
CA GLY A 221 -24.06 -14.43 -16.75
C GLY A 221 -24.98 -15.32 -17.59
N GLN A 222 -26.26 -15.37 -17.25
CA GLN A 222 -27.26 -16.10 -18.01
C GLN A 222 -27.53 -15.49 -19.38
N LEU A 223 -27.65 -14.15 -19.48
CA LEU A 223 -27.80 -13.46 -20.77
C LEU A 223 -26.61 -13.67 -21.71
N ILE A 224 -25.38 -13.67 -21.17
CA ILE A 224 -24.17 -13.94 -21.95
C ILE A 224 -24.23 -15.35 -22.52
N LYS A 225 -24.61 -16.35 -21.70
CA LYS A 225 -24.77 -17.73 -22.14
C LYS A 225 -25.83 -17.87 -23.23
N GLU A 226 -27.00 -17.27 -23.04
CA GLU A 226 -28.08 -17.28 -24.05
C GLU A 226 -27.65 -16.62 -25.37
N LEU A 227 -26.86 -15.55 -25.29
CA LEU A 227 -26.35 -14.86 -26.48
C LEU A 227 -25.31 -15.73 -27.20
N ASP A 228 -24.44 -16.43 -26.47
CA ASP A 228 -23.48 -17.37 -27.02
C ASP A 228 -24.17 -18.54 -27.74
N GLU A 229 -25.18 -19.13 -27.10
CA GLU A 229 -26.00 -20.20 -27.68
C GLU A 229 -26.72 -19.74 -28.96
N LYS A 230 -27.26 -18.52 -28.97
CA LYS A 230 -27.86 -17.92 -30.17
C LYS A 230 -26.82 -17.69 -31.26
N ALA A 231 -25.63 -17.19 -30.92
CA ALA A 231 -24.55 -16.99 -31.88
C ALA A 231 -24.07 -18.32 -32.49
N GLN A 232 -23.95 -19.38 -31.66
CA GLN A 232 -23.62 -20.73 -32.11
C GLN A 232 -24.68 -21.27 -33.08
N LYS A 233 -25.98 -21.06 -32.79
CA LYS A 233 -27.07 -21.49 -33.68
C LYS A 233 -27.05 -20.79 -35.04
N ILE A 234 -26.66 -19.52 -35.09
CA ILE A 234 -26.57 -18.77 -36.35
C ILE A 234 -25.29 -19.15 -37.12
N PHE A 235 -24.19 -19.43 -36.43
CA PHE A 235 -22.89 -19.72 -37.03
C PHE A 235 -22.24 -20.99 -36.45
N PRO A 236 -22.67 -22.19 -36.85
CA PRO A 236 -22.16 -23.45 -36.29
C PRO A 236 -20.64 -23.61 -36.48
N ASN A 237 -20.12 -23.21 -37.64
CA ASN A 237 -18.71 -23.33 -38.00
C ASN A 237 -17.79 -22.40 -37.18
N SER A 238 -18.35 -21.43 -36.45
CA SER A 238 -17.59 -20.54 -35.57
C SER A 238 -17.18 -21.20 -34.25
N GLN A 239 -17.76 -22.36 -33.92
CA GLN A 239 -17.53 -23.09 -32.66
C GLN A 239 -16.05 -23.46 -32.46
N VAL A 240 -15.41 -24.02 -33.50
CA VAL A 240 -14.01 -24.46 -33.47
C VAL A 240 -13.08 -23.32 -33.05
N ARG A 241 -13.34 -22.11 -33.56
CA ARG A 241 -12.55 -20.91 -33.23
C ARG A 241 -12.81 -20.41 -31.82
N ALA A 242 -14.06 -20.49 -31.36
CA ALA A 242 -14.45 -20.10 -30.01
C ALA A 242 -13.80 -21.00 -28.96
N GLU A 243 -13.81 -22.31 -29.19
CA GLU A 243 -13.16 -23.29 -28.32
C GLU A 243 -11.64 -23.10 -28.29
N ALA A 244 -11.00 -22.88 -29.44
CA ALA A 244 -9.57 -22.59 -29.50
C ALA A 244 -9.20 -21.31 -28.74
N ALA A 245 -10.03 -20.27 -28.83
CA ALA A 245 -9.81 -19.01 -28.10
C ALA A 245 -9.95 -19.19 -26.59
N VAL A 246 -10.98 -19.91 -26.14
CA VAL A 246 -11.18 -20.25 -24.72
C VAL A 246 -10.03 -21.12 -24.20
N ALA A 247 -9.62 -22.13 -24.95
CA ALA A 247 -8.49 -22.99 -24.58
C ALA A 247 -7.20 -22.17 -24.41
N LYS A 248 -6.94 -21.22 -25.32
CA LYS A 248 -5.79 -20.32 -25.22
C LYS A 248 -5.82 -19.46 -23.95
N VAL A 249 -6.96 -18.84 -23.65
CA VAL A 249 -7.10 -18.00 -22.43
C VAL A 249 -6.96 -18.82 -21.16
N ARG A 250 -7.48 -20.06 -21.13
CA ARG A 250 -7.31 -20.96 -19.98
C ARG A 250 -5.86 -21.42 -19.77
N VAL A 251 -5.10 -21.60 -20.85
CA VAL A 251 -3.65 -21.86 -20.76
C VAL A 251 -2.89 -20.67 -20.18
N GLU A 252 -3.28 -19.45 -20.54
CA GLU A 252 -2.68 -18.21 -20.03
C GLU A 252 -3.08 -17.92 -18.56
N ASN A 253 -4.25 -18.40 -18.12
CA ASN A 253 -4.78 -18.22 -16.77
C ASN A 253 -4.96 -19.57 -16.03
N PRO A 254 -3.89 -20.15 -15.44
CA PRO A 254 -3.94 -21.45 -14.76
C PRO A 254 -4.73 -21.44 -13.44
N ALA A 255 -5.17 -20.27 -12.97
CA ALA A 255 -6.05 -20.13 -11.81
C ALA A 255 -7.53 -20.42 -12.13
N SER A 256 -7.88 -20.51 -13.41
CA SER A 256 -9.22 -20.91 -13.86
C SER A 256 -9.24 -22.42 -14.02
N ASP A 257 -10.18 -23.11 -13.38
CA ASP A 257 -10.32 -24.56 -13.49
C ASP A 257 -10.40 -24.96 -14.96
N ALA A 258 -9.45 -25.79 -15.40
CA ALA A 258 -9.36 -26.26 -16.79
C ALA A 258 -10.55 -27.15 -17.20
N SER A 259 -11.35 -27.60 -16.23
CA SER A 259 -12.50 -28.50 -16.41
C SER A 259 -13.78 -27.74 -16.77
N PRO A 260 -14.66 -28.30 -17.61
CA PRO A 260 -16.06 -27.87 -17.71
C PRO A 260 -16.74 -27.87 -16.34
N PRO A 261 -17.76 -27.03 -16.09
CA PRO A 261 -18.48 -26.17 -17.06
C PRO A 261 -17.76 -24.86 -17.44
N TRP A 262 -18.14 -24.27 -18.58
CA TRP A 262 -17.64 -22.94 -19.00
C TRP A 262 -18.09 -21.86 -18.01
N THR A 263 -17.15 -21.02 -17.60
CA THR A 263 -17.38 -19.83 -16.78
C THR A 263 -17.98 -18.70 -17.63
N THR A 264 -18.52 -17.65 -16.98
CA THR A 264 -19.01 -16.46 -17.70
C THR A 264 -17.92 -15.81 -18.55
N GLU A 265 -16.67 -15.86 -18.10
CA GLU A 265 -15.51 -15.33 -18.83
C GLU A 265 -15.17 -16.17 -20.07
N ASP A 266 -15.32 -17.49 -19.97
CA ASP A 266 -15.19 -18.38 -21.13
C ASP A 266 -16.25 -18.05 -22.19
N TYR A 267 -17.52 -17.88 -21.79
CA TYR A 267 -18.58 -17.49 -22.73
C TYR A 267 -18.35 -16.11 -23.35
N LEU A 268 -17.84 -15.12 -22.60
CA LEU A 268 -17.48 -13.81 -23.16
C LEU A 268 -16.34 -13.92 -24.17
N THR A 269 -15.32 -14.73 -23.86
CA THR A 269 -14.19 -14.99 -24.76
C THR A 269 -14.67 -15.66 -26.04
N ALA A 270 -15.49 -16.71 -25.90
CA ALA A 270 -16.13 -17.41 -27.00
C ALA A 270 -16.93 -16.45 -27.89
N LEU A 271 -17.82 -15.64 -27.31
CA LEU A 271 -18.61 -14.63 -28.01
C LEU A 271 -17.72 -13.60 -28.73
N SER A 272 -16.70 -13.08 -28.07
CA SER A 272 -15.79 -12.08 -28.64
C SER A 272 -15.04 -12.60 -29.87
N SER A 273 -14.61 -13.86 -29.84
CA SER A 273 -13.91 -14.50 -30.95
C SER A 273 -14.83 -14.68 -32.16
N ARG A 274 -16.11 -15.04 -31.93
CA ARG A 274 -17.14 -15.16 -32.98
C ARG A 274 -17.45 -13.81 -33.62
N ILE A 275 -17.68 -12.78 -32.79
CA ILE A 275 -17.94 -11.41 -33.29
C ILE A 275 -16.73 -10.89 -34.09
N THR A 276 -15.51 -11.17 -33.64
CA THR A 276 -14.30 -10.75 -34.34
C THR A 276 -14.20 -11.40 -35.71
N HIS A 277 -14.50 -12.71 -35.81
CA HIS A 277 -14.56 -13.39 -37.10
C HIS A 277 -15.64 -12.79 -38.02
N MET A 278 -16.81 -12.46 -37.48
CA MET A 278 -17.86 -11.78 -38.25
C MET A 278 -17.43 -10.42 -38.76
N LYS A 279 -16.70 -9.62 -37.97
CA LYS A 279 -16.18 -8.32 -38.40
C LYS A 279 -15.18 -8.44 -39.55
N ILE A 280 -14.39 -9.51 -39.58
CA ILE A 280 -13.46 -9.78 -40.69
C ILE A 280 -14.28 -10.07 -41.95
N ILE A 281 -15.30 -10.92 -41.86
CA ILE A 281 -16.21 -11.20 -42.98
C ILE A 281 -16.85 -9.90 -43.45
N ASP A 282 -17.44 -9.12 -42.55
CA ASP A 282 -18.11 -7.85 -42.88
C ASP A 282 -17.18 -6.81 -43.53
N ARG A 283 -15.89 -6.80 -43.17
CA ARG A 283 -14.90 -5.91 -43.80
C ARG A 283 -14.54 -6.34 -45.22
N HIS A 284 -14.49 -7.63 -45.51
CA HIS A 284 -14.04 -8.15 -46.81
C HIS A 284 -15.20 -8.46 -47.76
N LEU A 285 -16.40 -8.70 -47.23
CA LEU A 285 -17.61 -9.00 -48.00
C LEU A 285 -17.95 -7.90 -49.04
N PRO A 286 -17.76 -6.59 -48.79
CA PRO A 286 -18.01 -5.56 -49.79
C PRO A 286 -17.06 -5.63 -50.99
N HIS A 287 -15.83 -6.11 -50.80
CA HIS A 287 -14.80 -6.15 -51.85
C HIS A 287 -14.74 -7.47 -52.61
N LEU A 288 -15.30 -8.54 -52.01
CA LEU A 288 -15.38 -9.85 -52.63
C LEU A 288 -16.09 -9.85 -53.99
N PRO A 289 -17.26 -9.20 -54.20
CA PRO A 289 -17.91 -9.18 -55.50
C PRO A 289 -17.07 -8.44 -56.55
N ASP A 290 -16.41 -7.33 -56.18
CA ASP A 290 -15.55 -6.59 -57.11
C ASP A 290 -14.35 -7.43 -57.57
N ALA A 291 -13.73 -8.19 -56.66
CA ALA A 291 -12.66 -9.12 -57.00
C ALA A 291 -13.16 -10.27 -57.88
N ALA A 292 -14.31 -10.85 -57.55
CA ALA A 292 -14.95 -11.91 -58.33
C ALA A 292 -15.32 -11.45 -59.75
N ILE A 293 -15.84 -10.22 -59.92
CA ILE A 293 -16.15 -9.63 -61.23
C ILE A 293 -14.88 -9.43 -62.05
N LYS A 294 -13.76 -9.01 -61.44
CA LYS A 294 -12.47 -8.88 -62.14
C LYS A 294 -12.00 -10.22 -62.68
N VAL A 295 -12.03 -11.28 -61.86
CA VAL A 295 -11.66 -12.64 -62.28
C VAL A 295 -12.59 -13.13 -63.40
N PHE A 296 -13.90 -12.90 -63.26
CA PHE A 296 -14.88 -13.26 -64.28
C PHE A 296 -14.58 -12.60 -65.63
N LYS A 297 -14.34 -11.29 -65.67
CA LYS A 297 -14.00 -10.58 -66.92
C LYS A 297 -12.72 -11.09 -67.59
N CYS A 298 -11.76 -11.57 -66.82
CA CYS A 298 -10.54 -12.16 -67.37
C CYS A 298 -10.81 -13.53 -68.02
N LEU A 299 -11.67 -14.34 -67.40
CA LEU A 299 -11.98 -15.70 -67.88
C LEU A 299 -12.98 -15.70 -69.04
N TRP A 300 -13.94 -14.78 -69.03
CA TRP A 300 -14.98 -14.61 -70.04
C TRP A 300 -15.07 -13.13 -70.47
N PRO A 301 -14.14 -12.65 -71.31
CA PRO A 301 -14.13 -11.25 -71.72
C PRO A 301 -15.36 -10.84 -72.56
N GLU A 302 -15.97 -11.80 -73.27
CA GLU A 302 -17.12 -11.57 -74.14
C GLU A 302 -18.48 -11.81 -73.46
N ASP A 303 -18.50 -12.49 -72.30
CA ASP A 303 -19.76 -12.80 -71.61
C ASP A 303 -20.21 -11.57 -70.80
N PRO A 304 -21.52 -11.28 -70.74
CA PRO A 304 -22.04 -10.25 -69.86
C PRO A 304 -21.80 -10.63 -68.39
N ILE A 305 -21.51 -9.62 -67.57
CA ILE A 305 -21.33 -9.82 -66.12
C ILE A 305 -22.66 -10.28 -65.54
N PRO A 306 -22.70 -11.39 -64.77
CA PRO A 306 -23.93 -11.84 -64.13
C PRO A 306 -24.50 -10.79 -63.17
N ASP A 307 -25.82 -10.63 -63.18
CA ASP A 307 -26.53 -9.58 -62.42
C ASP A 307 -26.54 -9.79 -60.89
N ASN A 308 -26.20 -10.99 -60.42
CA ASN A 308 -26.24 -11.32 -58.99
C ASN A 308 -25.03 -12.16 -58.55
N VAL A 309 -24.71 -12.11 -57.25
CA VAL A 309 -23.53 -12.79 -56.69
C VAL A 309 -23.65 -14.30 -56.76
N SER A 310 -24.87 -14.85 -56.68
CA SER A 310 -25.09 -16.29 -56.76
C SER A 310 -24.79 -16.82 -58.17
N SER A 311 -25.26 -16.18 -59.22
CA SER A 311 -24.97 -16.55 -60.60
C SER A 311 -23.50 -16.29 -60.97
N LEU A 312 -22.89 -15.25 -60.40
CA LEU A 312 -21.44 -15.05 -60.51
C LEU A 312 -20.66 -16.19 -59.84
N ALA A 313 -21.07 -16.63 -58.65
CA ALA A 313 -20.43 -17.73 -57.94
C ALA A 313 -20.59 -19.06 -58.69
N ASP A 314 -21.80 -19.39 -59.14
CA ASP A 314 -22.07 -20.60 -59.92
C ASP A 314 -21.21 -20.63 -61.19
N ARG A 315 -21.10 -19.49 -61.89
CA ARG A 315 -20.26 -19.38 -63.08
C ARG A 315 -18.76 -19.45 -62.78
N LEU A 316 -18.32 -18.97 -61.61
CA LEU A 316 -16.94 -19.10 -61.17
C LEU A 316 -16.57 -20.53 -60.75
N LEU A 317 -17.53 -21.40 -60.43
CA LEU A 317 -17.25 -22.83 -60.24
C LEU A 317 -16.77 -23.49 -61.55
N ASP A 318 -17.26 -23.00 -62.70
CA ASP A 318 -16.80 -23.44 -64.02
C ASP A 318 -15.42 -22.86 -64.41
N ALA A 319 -14.79 -22.04 -63.55
CA ALA A 319 -13.52 -21.39 -63.87
C ALA A 319 -12.40 -22.41 -64.15
N GLY A 320 -12.41 -23.57 -63.47
CA GLY A 320 -11.44 -24.65 -63.71
C GLY A 320 -11.52 -25.14 -65.16
N LYS A 321 -12.72 -25.52 -65.61
CA LYS A 321 -12.96 -25.94 -67.00
C LYS A 321 -12.58 -24.84 -67.99
N ARG A 322 -12.94 -23.59 -67.69
CA ARG A 322 -12.61 -22.45 -68.57
C ARG A 322 -11.11 -22.21 -68.68
N LEU A 323 -10.35 -22.35 -67.59
CA LEU A 323 -8.90 -22.27 -67.61
C LEU A 323 -8.28 -23.37 -68.47
N SER A 324 -8.82 -24.60 -68.41
CA SER A 324 -8.42 -25.69 -69.30
C SER A 324 -8.69 -25.34 -70.77
N GLU A 325 -9.86 -24.78 -71.09
CA GLU A 325 -10.15 -24.30 -72.46
C GLU A 325 -9.14 -23.22 -72.90
N TRP A 326 -8.84 -22.25 -72.03
CA TRP A 326 -7.82 -21.22 -72.30
C TRP A 326 -6.43 -21.83 -72.52
N ARG A 327 -6.07 -22.88 -71.77
CA ARG A 327 -4.81 -23.62 -71.95
C ARG A 327 -4.74 -24.25 -73.34
N HIS A 328 -5.81 -24.91 -73.77
CA HIS A 328 -5.89 -25.51 -75.12
C HIS A 328 -5.86 -24.45 -76.21
N SER A 329 -6.62 -23.35 -76.06
CA SER A 329 -6.59 -22.20 -76.96
C SER A 329 -5.19 -21.60 -77.08
N ALA A 330 -4.47 -21.42 -75.97
CA ALA A 330 -3.12 -20.88 -75.98
C ALA A 330 -2.13 -21.84 -76.66
N ALA A 331 -2.27 -23.15 -76.42
CA ALA A 331 -1.48 -24.17 -77.10
C ALA A 331 -1.73 -24.15 -78.62
N GLN A 332 -2.99 -24.05 -79.05
CA GLN A 332 -3.37 -23.94 -80.46
C GLN A 332 -2.81 -22.65 -81.09
N ALA A 333 -2.90 -21.51 -80.41
CA ALA A 333 -2.31 -20.25 -80.88
C ALA A 333 -0.78 -20.35 -81.05
N GLY A 334 -0.10 -21.03 -80.11
CA GLY A 334 1.32 -21.32 -80.19
C GLY A 334 1.68 -22.24 -81.36
N ALA A 335 0.90 -23.31 -81.56
CA ALA A 335 1.06 -24.24 -82.66
C ALA A 335 0.83 -23.58 -84.03
N ASP A 336 -0.22 -22.79 -84.17
CA ASP A 336 -0.50 -21.99 -85.37
C ASP A 336 0.65 -21.04 -85.69
N THR A 337 1.15 -20.33 -84.68
CA THR A 337 2.30 -19.42 -84.84
C THR A 337 3.54 -20.17 -85.32
N ALA A 338 3.85 -21.32 -84.71
CA ALA A 338 4.98 -22.15 -85.12
C ALA A 338 4.82 -22.68 -86.54
N LEU A 339 3.63 -23.17 -86.91
CA LEU A 339 3.32 -23.61 -88.27
C LEU A 339 3.44 -22.46 -89.27
N ARG A 340 2.96 -21.26 -88.94
CA ARG A 340 3.10 -20.07 -89.80
C ARG A 340 4.55 -19.74 -90.10
N PHE A 341 5.44 -19.86 -89.11
CA PHE A 341 6.89 -19.71 -89.32
C PHE A 341 7.45 -20.82 -90.24
N VAL A 342 7.11 -22.08 -90.00
CA VAL A 342 7.64 -23.19 -90.81
C VAL A 342 7.12 -23.12 -92.25
N CYS A 343 5.82 -22.88 -92.44
CA CYS A 343 5.19 -22.74 -93.76
C CYS A 343 5.73 -21.54 -94.56
N SER A 344 6.25 -20.50 -93.88
CA SER A 344 6.92 -19.38 -94.56
C SER A 344 8.23 -19.78 -95.26
N TRP A 345 8.84 -20.90 -94.86
CA TRP A 345 10.04 -21.46 -95.49
C TRP A 345 9.72 -22.70 -96.35
N TYR A 346 8.65 -23.41 -96.02
CA TYR A 346 8.26 -24.66 -96.66
C TYR A 346 6.75 -24.65 -96.95
N GLU A 347 6.36 -24.11 -98.11
CA GLU A 347 4.95 -23.88 -98.48
C GLU A 347 4.13 -25.17 -98.59
N SER A 348 4.76 -26.31 -98.91
CA SER A 348 4.12 -27.63 -99.06
C SER A 348 4.52 -28.65 -97.99
N LEU A 349 4.66 -28.20 -96.74
CA LEU A 349 5.07 -29.06 -95.63
C LEU A 349 4.02 -30.15 -95.34
N ASP A 350 4.41 -31.42 -95.47
CA ASP A 350 3.60 -32.56 -95.06
C ASP A 350 3.89 -32.93 -93.59
N LEU A 351 2.89 -32.73 -92.73
CA LEU A 351 2.98 -33.00 -91.29
C LEU A 351 3.13 -34.49 -90.97
N SER A 352 2.62 -35.37 -91.82
CA SER A 352 2.69 -36.83 -91.61
C SER A 352 4.12 -37.36 -91.79
N THR A 353 4.82 -36.84 -92.80
CA THR A 353 6.26 -37.09 -93.02
C THR A 353 7.12 -36.49 -91.89
N LEU A 354 6.74 -35.33 -91.35
CA LEU A 354 7.47 -34.71 -90.24
C LEU A 354 7.35 -35.49 -88.93
N ASN A 355 6.18 -36.06 -88.66
CA ASN A 355 5.94 -36.86 -87.46
C ASN A 355 6.77 -38.15 -87.48
N THR A 356 6.88 -38.80 -88.65
CA THR A 356 7.73 -39.99 -88.83
C THR A 356 9.22 -39.70 -88.71
N MET A 357 9.67 -38.51 -89.14
CA MET A 357 11.09 -38.08 -88.98
C MET A 357 11.45 -37.62 -87.57
N ARG A 358 10.45 -37.33 -86.70
CA ARG A 358 10.66 -36.77 -85.37
C ARG A 358 10.84 -37.82 -84.28
N ALA A 359 10.45 -39.07 -84.53
CA ALA A 359 10.76 -40.18 -83.62
C ALA A 359 12.28 -40.20 -83.34
N ASP A 360 12.66 -40.17 -82.07
CA ASP A 360 14.05 -40.18 -81.57
C ASP A 360 14.89 -38.91 -81.83
N ALA A 361 14.26 -37.75 -81.99
CA ALA A 361 15.00 -36.49 -82.14
C ALA A 361 15.92 -36.21 -80.92
N PRO A 362 17.22 -35.87 -81.13
CA PRO A 362 18.14 -35.54 -80.03
C PRO A 362 17.70 -34.37 -79.16
N THR A 363 16.76 -33.55 -79.64
CA THR A 363 16.14 -32.43 -78.92
C THR A 363 15.07 -32.83 -77.90
N ASP A 364 14.67 -34.10 -77.88
CA ASP A 364 13.74 -34.68 -76.90
C ASP A 364 14.46 -35.56 -75.85
N ILE A 365 15.67 -36.06 -76.16
CA ILE A 365 16.44 -36.98 -75.30
C ILE A 365 17.58 -36.26 -74.54
N ASP A 366 18.31 -35.33 -75.17
CA ASP A 366 19.46 -34.64 -74.54
C ASP A 366 18.99 -33.42 -73.73
N PRO A 367 19.23 -33.35 -72.41
CA PRO A 367 18.74 -32.26 -71.56
C PRO A 367 19.25 -30.88 -71.97
N ALA A 368 20.49 -30.76 -72.48
CA ALA A 368 21.05 -29.48 -72.90
C ALA A 368 20.36 -28.97 -74.19
N LYS A 369 20.06 -29.87 -75.12
CA LYS A 369 19.34 -29.54 -76.35
C LYS A 369 17.86 -29.30 -76.09
N THR A 370 17.26 -30.00 -75.14
CA THR A 370 15.90 -29.74 -74.65
C THR A 370 15.78 -28.36 -74.04
N ALA A 371 16.74 -27.93 -73.21
CA ALA A 371 16.76 -26.59 -72.65
C ALA A 371 16.85 -25.50 -73.74
N ALA A 372 17.77 -25.65 -74.70
CA ALA A 372 17.89 -24.74 -75.84
C ALA A 372 16.63 -24.74 -76.74
N ARG A 373 15.90 -25.86 -76.83
CA ARG A 373 14.60 -25.92 -77.51
C ARG A 373 13.52 -25.16 -76.72
N ARG A 374 13.41 -25.37 -75.40
CA ARG A 374 12.43 -24.68 -74.54
C ARG A 374 12.63 -23.17 -74.55
N ASP A 375 13.88 -22.70 -74.51
CA ASP A 375 14.21 -21.27 -74.61
C ASP A 375 13.78 -20.67 -75.97
N ARG A 376 13.97 -21.40 -77.08
CA ARG A 376 13.45 -20.98 -78.39
C ARG A 376 11.92 -21.01 -78.44
N ALA A 377 11.28 -22.02 -77.85
CA ALA A 377 9.83 -22.10 -77.76
C ALA A 377 9.25 -20.91 -76.97
N TYR A 378 9.89 -20.51 -75.87
CA TYR A 378 9.52 -19.32 -75.09
C TYR A 378 9.55 -18.05 -75.94
N ARG A 379 10.60 -17.86 -76.77
CA ARG A 379 10.68 -16.72 -77.68
C ARG A 379 9.63 -16.76 -78.79
N ILE A 380 9.28 -17.94 -79.30
CA ILE A 380 8.23 -18.11 -80.31
C ILE A 380 6.84 -17.82 -79.70
N ALA A 381 6.62 -18.22 -78.45
CA ALA A 381 5.36 -17.99 -77.74
C ALA A 381 5.01 -16.49 -77.64
N CYS A 382 6.00 -15.58 -77.61
CA CYS A 382 5.76 -14.13 -77.64
C CYS A 382 5.05 -13.64 -78.92
N TYR A 383 5.07 -14.42 -80.01
CA TYR A 383 4.36 -14.09 -81.25
C TYR A 383 2.97 -14.75 -81.32
N ALA A 384 2.64 -15.63 -80.38
CA ALA A 384 1.33 -16.27 -80.31
C ALA A 384 0.33 -15.34 -79.61
N SER A 385 -0.88 -15.22 -80.17
CA SER A 385 -1.95 -14.41 -79.59
C SER A 385 -2.65 -15.19 -78.47
N THR A 386 -2.15 -15.10 -77.24
CA THR A 386 -2.76 -15.77 -76.07
C THR A 386 -3.82 -14.92 -75.36
N SER A 387 -4.04 -13.67 -75.80
CA SER A 387 -5.05 -12.76 -75.22
C SER A 387 -6.45 -12.96 -75.80
N THR A 388 -6.57 -13.72 -76.89
CA THR A 388 -7.84 -13.97 -77.57
C THR A 388 -8.11 -15.46 -77.51
N PHE A 389 -9.29 -15.82 -76.99
CA PHE A 389 -9.72 -17.21 -76.96
C PHE A 389 -10.01 -17.71 -78.38
N ILE A 390 -9.39 -18.82 -78.75
CA ILE A 390 -9.58 -19.54 -80.01
C ILE A 390 -10.37 -20.81 -79.67
N PRO A 391 -11.63 -20.94 -80.11
CA PRO A 391 -12.40 -22.14 -79.87
C PRO A 391 -11.85 -23.32 -80.69
N PRO A 392 -11.96 -24.56 -80.20
CA PRO A 392 -11.59 -25.74 -80.96
C PRO A 392 -12.41 -25.81 -82.27
N PRO A 393 -11.83 -26.31 -83.38
CA PRO A 393 -12.58 -26.47 -84.63
C PRO A 393 -13.71 -27.49 -84.45
N THR A 394 -14.88 -27.24 -85.06
CA THR A 394 -16.10 -28.04 -84.87
C THR A 394 -16.01 -29.50 -85.33
N ASP A 395 -14.93 -29.86 -86.03
CA ASP A 395 -14.80 -31.13 -86.76
C ASP A 395 -13.68 -32.03 -86.19
N VAL A 396 -13.07 -31.66 -85.06
CA VAL A 396 -12.04 -32.45 -84.38
C VAL A 396 -12.63 -32.91 -83.04
N GLU A 397 -12.86 -34.21 -82.89
CA GLU A 397 -13.26 -34.77 -81.60
C GLU A 397 -12.12 -34.56 -80.60
N ASP A 398 -12.42 -33.99 -79.42
CA ASP A 398 -11.46 -33.84 -78.32
C ASP A 398 -11.08 -35.25 -77.83
N GLU A 399 -10.00 -35.83 -78.39
CA GLU A 399 -9.45 -37.14 -77.97
C GLU A 399 -8.74 -37.10 -76.60
N LEU A 400 -8.73 -35.96 -75.90
CA LEU A 400 -8.17 -35.82 -74.56
C LEU A 400 -9.29 -35.72 -73.53
N THR A 401 -9.84 -36.88 -73.15
CA THR A 401 -10.61 -37.03 -71.91
C THR A 401 -9.71 -36.71 -70.71
N ASP A 402 -10.21 -35.85 -69.83
CA ASP A 402 -9.59 -35.26 -68.64
C ASP A 402 -9.34 -36.29 -67.50
N ASP A 403 -8.86 -37.50 -67.82
CA ASP A 403 -8.68 -38.63 -66.88
C ASP A 403 -7.27 -38.70 -66.24
N GLU A 404 -6.48 -37.62 -66.25
CA GLU A 404 -5.12 -37.61 -65.65
C GLU A 404 -4.93 -36.61 -64.49
N GLU A 405 -5.95 -36.38 -63.65
CA GLU A 405 -5.76 -35.69 -62.35
C GLU A 405 -6.29 -36.46 -61.12
N GLU A 406 -6.31 -37.81 -61.15
CA GLU A 406 -6.38 -38.62 -59.92
C GLU A 406 -5.25 -39.66 -59.87
N ALA A 407 -4.07 -39.22 -59.44
CA ALA A 407 -3.12 -40.09 -58.76
C ALA A 407 -3.11 -39.68 -57.27
N GLU A 408 -4.17 -40.10 -56.58
CA GLU A 408 -4.22 -40.16 -55.12
C GLU A 408 -3.27 -41.32 -54.71
N ASP A 409 -2.04 -40.98 -54.32
CA ASP A 409 -1.06 -41.94 -53.80
C ASP A 409 -1.44 -42.29 -52.35
N GLY A 410 -2.44 -43.17 -52.24
CA GLY A 410 -2.82 -43.84 -51.01
C GLY A 410 -2.08 -45.16 -50.88
N GLU A 411 -0.87 -45.13 -50.34
CA GLU A 411 -0.23 -46.32 -49.77
C GLU A 411 -0.22 -46.21 -48.24
N GLU A 412 -1.32 -46.66 -47.64
CA GLU A 412 -1.31 -47.23 -46.29
C GLU A 412 -0.62 -48.60 -46.37
N GLU A 413 0.68 -48.68 -46.09
CA GLU A 413 1.28 -49.91 -45.59
C GLU A 413 1.45 -49.81 -44.07
N GLU A 414 0.54 -50.48 -43.36
CA GLU A 414 0.79 -50.91 -41.99
C GLU A 414 1.87 -52.01 -41.99
N ALA A 415 3.00 -51.72 -41.36
CA ALA A 415 3.90 -52.75 -40.83
C ALA A 415 4.30 -52.35 -39.40
N GLU A 416 3.69 -53.02 -38.42
CA GLU A 416 4.09 -53.03 -37.03
C GLU A 416 5.55 -53.49 -36.83
N GLY A 417 6.24 -52.80 -35.90
CA GLY A 417 7.26 -53.35 -35.00
C GLY A 417 8.61 -53.69 -35.63
N ASP A 418 9.73 -53.08 -35.27
CA ASP A 418 10.30 -53.07 -33.92
C ASP A 418 11.53 -52.16 -33.96
N ALA A 419 11.75 -51.44 -32.86
CA ALA A 419 12.95 -50.64 -32.61
C ALA A 419 14.12 -51.61 -32.24
N PRO A 420 15.41 -51.20 -32.09
CA PRO A 420 15.80 -49.92 -31.52
C PRO A 420 17.12 -49.26 -32.02
N GLU A 421 17.26 -48.01 -31.57
CA GLU A 421 18.47 -47.35 -31.04
C GLU A 421 19.78 -47.32 -31.84
N GLU A 422 20.24 -46.11 -32.17
CA GLU A 422 21.37 -45.39 -31.54
C GLU A 422 21.82 -44.30 -32.52
N THR A 423 21.57 -43.03 -32.23
CA THR A 423 22.47 -42.04 -31.62
C THR A 423 23.77 -41.71 -32.38
N ALA A 424 24.16 -40.45 -32.20
CA ALA A 424 25.42 -39.80 -32.56
C ALA A 424 25.51 -39.30 -34.02
N ALA A 425 25.25 -38.02 -34.25
CA ALA A 425 26.11 -36.88 -33.93
C ALA A 425 27.03 -36.51 -35.09
N GLY A 426 27.24 -35.22 -35.23
CA GLY A 426 28.30 -34.64 -36.03
C GLY A 426 27.70 -33.71 -37.07
N ASN A 427 27.53 -32.43 -36.74
CA ASN A 427 28.60 -31.43 -36.84
C ASN A 427 28.98 -31.23 -38.33
N ASN A 428 29.11 -30.04 -38.85
CA ASN A 428 29.24 -28.73 -38.23
C ASN A 428 29.30 -27.75 -39.40
N GLU A 429 29.02 -26.48 -39.10
CA GLU A 429 29.82 -25.37 -39.61
C GLU A 429 29.80 -25.11 -41.13
N THR A 430 29.90 -23.90 -41.64
CA THR A 430 30.46 -22.65 -41.14
C THR A 430 30.05 -21.64 -42.21
N VAL A 431 29.62 -20.44 -41.81
CA VAL A 431 30.39 -19.20 -42.08
C VAL A 431 29.88 -18.44 -43.29
N THR A 432 29.34 -17.27 -42.94
CA THR A 432 29.52 -15.92 -43.52
C THR A 432 29.50 -15.81 -45.05
N THR A 433 28.98 -14.73 -45.64
CA THR A 433 29.37 -13.36 -45.35
C THR A 433 28.43 -12.41 -46.09
N GLU A 434 28.32 -11.21 -45.52
CA GLU A 434 28.36 -9.93 -46.22
C GLU A 434 27.16 -9.39 -47.00
N GLN A 435 26.77 -8.21 -46.51
CA GLN A 435 26.50 -6.99 -47.27
C GLN A 435 25.19 -6.90 -48.06
N ALA A 436 24.26 -6.18 -47.41
CA ALA A 436 23.41 -5.20 -48.07
C ALA A 436 24.27 -4.19 -48.87
N PRO A 437 23.70 -3.52 -49.89
CA PRO A 437 22.90 -2.34 -49.58
C PRO A 437 21.65 -2.12 -50.47
N GLU A 438 20.68 -1.45 -49.83
CA GLU A 438 19.87 -0.31 -50.31
C GLU A 438 19.37 -0.28 -51.77
N SER A 439 18.04 -0.17 -51.92
CA SER A 439 17.33 0.75 -52.83
C SER A 439 15.85 0.36 -52.85
N SER A 440 14.98 0.97 -52.04
CA SER A 440 14.27 2.22 -52.32
C SER A 440 13.13 2.09 -53.37
N SER A 441 11.90 2.16 -52.84
CA SER A 441 10.66 2.73 -53.42
C SER A 441 9.88 1.94 -54.49
N PRO A 442 8.58 2.26 -54.73
CA PRO A 442 7.70 3.22 -54.04
C PRO A 442 6.32 2.68 -53.58
N LEU A 443 5.80 3.36 -52.55
CA LEU A 443 4.37 3.54 -52.28
C LEU A 443 3.64 4.06 -53.52
N TYR A 444 2.48 3.50 -53.83
CA TYR A 444 1.44 4.19 -54.59
C TYR A 444 0.25 4.46 -53.66
N GLU A 445 -0.15 5.73 -53.66
CA GLU A 445 -1.45 6.24 -53.21
C GLU A 445 -2.61 5.65 -54.02
#